data_AF-A0A2I2DRY5-F1
#
_entry.id   AF-A0A2I2DRY5-F1
#
_cell.length_a   1.000
_cell.length_b   1.000
_cell.length_c   1.000
_cell.angle_alpha   90.00
_cell.angle_beta   90.00
_cell.angle_gamma   90.00
#
_symmetry.space_group_name_H-M   'P 1'
#
loop_
_entity.id
_entity.type
_entity.pdbx_description
1 polymer ?
#
loop_
_entity_poly.entity_id
_entity_poly.type
_entity_poly.pdbx_seq_one_letter_code
_entity_poly.pdbx_strand_id
1 'polypeptide(L)'
;MDSISNIISYQKAFFNSQKTKSVATRLIYLKALKNEIISKEQAIYDALNKDFKKPEFETFLSEFGLVMSQLNLVIKNLKKWSKPKQMKSSILTFPSKDYIYKEPYGNVLVIAPWNYPFLLALEPVIMAIAAGNTVILKPSELTKHTSQLITDILTTVFPEAYAKSIQGDANVATELLAQKWDYIFFTGSVSVGKIIALAAAKHLTPVTLELGGKSPCIIDDTVNLKLAATRIAWGKFLNGGQTCIAPDYIIVKHNVKQELIVFLKDEITRFYGENPKESVDFPRIINTKNTLRIAHMLKDANIIFGGTIDETNNYIAPTIVDEPTLESDLMRNEIFGPILPILTYDTQEDIDRIITSFEKPLALYTFSNNKIFVEHILNTYSFGGGVVNDVLIHFGNHRLPFGGVGASGMGVYHGKHGFDTFLHSKAIIKRGNWMDPPLRYAPYSGKLNLIKKLFKLFS
;
A
#
# COMPACT_ATOMS: atom_id res chain seq x y z
N MET A 1 27.49 14.70 9.18
CA MET A 1 26.03 14.57 9.33
C MET A 1 25.72 14.52 10.81
N ASP A 2 24.67 15.19 11.24
CA ASP A 2 24.14 14.99 12.60
C ASP A 2 23.73 13.52 12.78
N SER A 3 23.93 12.97 13.98
CA SER A 3 23.50 11.60 14.29
C SER A 3 21.97 11.48 14.19
N ILE A 4 21.45 10.29 13.86
CA ILE A 4 20.00 10.06 13.76
C ILE A 4 19.27 10.49 15.05
N SER A 5 19.89 10.27 16.21
CA SER A 5 19.37 10.69 17.52
C SER A 5 19.21 12.23 17.64
N ASN A 6 20.15 13.01 17.09
CA ASN A 6 20.08 14.47 17.11
C ASN A 6 18.92 14.96 16.22
N ILE A 7 18.78 14.39 15.02
CA ILE A 7 17.69 14.72 14.09
C ILE A 7 16.33 14.47 14.74
N ILE A 8 16.14 13.30 15.35
CA ILE A 8 14.91 12.94 16.07
C ILE A 8 14.64 13.91 17.22
N SER A 9 15.69 14.35 17.92
CA SER A 9 15.55 15.31 19.02
C SER A 9 15.08 16.68 18.52
N TYR A 10 15.62 17.16 17.39
CA TYR A 10 15.14 18.40 16.75
C TYR A 10 13.69 18.29 16.29
N GLN A 11 13.30 17.15 15.72
CA GLN A 11 11.92 16.91 15.30
C GLN A 11 10.95 16.85 16.49
N LYS A 12 11.33 16.18 17.58
CA LYS A 12 10.55 16.18 18.84
C LYS A 12 10.38 17.59 19.39
N ALA A 13 11.43 18.41 19.40
CA ALA A 13 11.34 19.81 19.83
C ALA A 13 10.39 20.62 18.94
N PHE A 14 10.45 20.44 17.62
CA PHE A 14 9.55 21.11 16.68
C PHE A 14 8.09 20.67 16.85
N PHE A 15 7.83 19.38 17.02
CA PHE A 15 6.49 18.86 17.32
C PHE A 15 5.95 19.43 18.64
N ASN A 16 6.77 19.45 19.70
CA ASN A 16 6.40 19.97 21.02
C ASN A 16 6.07 21.46 21.00
N SER A 17 6.61 22.23 20.05
CA SER A 17 6.25 23.63 19.83
C SER A 17 4.80 23.83 19.35
N GLN A 18 4.08 22.74 19.04
CA GLN A 18 2.70 22.70 18.54
C GLN A 18 2.47 23.34 17.16
N LYS A 19 3.52 23.83 16.49
CA LYS A 19 3.42 24.44 15.16
C LYS A 19 2.83 23.48 14.12
N THR A 20 3.09 22.18 14.23
CA THR A 20 2.58 21.15 13.31
C THR A 20 1.06 20.95 13.39
N LYS A 21 0.41 21.34 14.50
CA LYS A 21 -1.06 21.24 14.65
C LYS A 21 -1.82 22.31 13.85
N SER A 22 -1.15 23.39 13.47
CA SER A 22 -1.76 24.46 12.67
C SER A 22 -2.08 23.96 11.26
N VAL A 23 -3.38 23.88 10.92
CA VAL A 23 -3.84 23.58 9.55
C VAL A 23 -3.24 24.54 8.52
N ALA A 24 -3.09 25.82 8.86
CA ALA A 24 -2.50 26.81 7.96
C ALA A 24 -1.03 26.50 7.65
N THR A 25 -0.24 26.17 8.67
CA THR A 25 1.17 25.79 8.52
C THR A 25 1.29 24.54 7.65
N ARG A 26 0.48 23.51 7.90
CA ARG A 26 0.47 22.29 7.08
C ARG A 26 0.14 22.57 5.61
N LEU A 27 -0.83 23.44 5.34
CA LEU A 27 -1.19 23.83 3.97
C LEU A 27 -0.07 24.57 3.23
N ILE A 28 0.73 25.39 3.93
CA ILE A 28 1.87 26.09 3.32
C ILE A 28 2.87 25.07 2.78
N TYR A 29 3.31 24.14 3.62
CA TYR A 29 4.30 23.14 3.23
C TYR A 29 3.77 22.15 2.19
N LEU A 30 2.52 21.70 2.30
CA LEU A 30 1.93 20.80 1.29
C LEU A 30 1.80 21.46 -0.09
N LYS A 31 1.52 22.77 -0.14
CA LYS A 31 1.53 23.53 -1.40
C LYS A 31 2.94 23.74 -1.94
N ALA A 32 3.91 24.02 -1.07
CA ALA A 32 5.32 24.12 -1.46
C ALA A 32 5.82 22.78 -2.02
N LEU A 33 5.51 21.66 -1.36
CA LEU A 33 5.82 20.31 -1.85
C LEU A 33 5.23 20.05 -3.23
N LYS A 34 3.95 20.39 -3.42
CA LYS A 34 3.29 20.27 -4.72
C LYS A 34 4.02 21.07 -5.81
N ASN A 35 4.39 22.31 -5.53
CA ASN A 35 5.07 23.15 -6.51
C ASN A 35 6.47 22.64 -6.83
N GLU A 36 7.21 22.14 -5.84
CA GLU A 36 8.53 21.56 -6.06
C GLU A 36 8.45 20.26 -6.86
N ILE A 37 7.47 19.39 -6.61
CA ILE A 37 7.28 18.18 -7.41
C ILE A 37 6.96 18.53 -8.88
N ILE A 38 6.09 19.52 -9.12
CA ILE A 38 5.79 19.99 -10.48
C ILE A 38 7.05 20.52 -11.16
N SER A 39 7.90 21.29 -10.46
CA SER A 39 9.13 21.84 -11.04
C SER A 39 10.18 20.77 -11.40
N LYS A 40 10.01 19.55 -10.87
CA LYS A 40 10.90 18.40 -11.06
C LYS A 40 10.29 17.27 -11.89
N GLU A 41 9.15 17.48 -12.54
CA GLU A 41 8.42 16.42 -13.27
C GLU A 41 9.31 15.58 -14.20
N GLN A 42 10.03 16.22 -15.14
CA GLN A 42 10.94 15.50 -16.03
C GLN A 42 12.07 14.79 -15.28
N ALA A 43 12.63 15.42 -14.24
CA ALA A 43 13.70 14.83 -13.44
C ALA A 43 13.23 13.56 -12.70
N ILE A 44 11.94 13.47 -12.35
CA ILE A 44 11.33 12.28 -11.78
C ILE A 44 11.30 11.16 -12.82
N TYR A 45 10.83 11.44 -14.04
CA TYR A 45 10.83 10.45 -15.14
C TYR A 45 12.23 9.93 -15.43
N ASP A 46 13.20 10.84 -15.56
CA ASP A 46 14.59 10.50 -15.82
C ASP A 46 15.20 9.65 -14.69
N ALA A 47 14.86 9.92 -13.43
CA ALA A 47 15.38 9.18 -12.28
C ALA A 47 14.90 7.72 -12.27
N LEU A 48 13.60 7.48 -12.47
CA LEU A 48 13.05 6.13 -12.54
C LEU A 48 13.51 5.36 -13.77
N ASN A 49 13.68 6.06 -14.90
CA ASN A 49 14.27 5.47 -16.09
C ASN A 49 15.73 5.02 -15.85
N LYS A 50 16.53 5.84 -15.15
CA LYS A 50 17.91 5.48 -14.80
C LYS A 50 17.98 4.31 -13.81
N ASP A 51 17.06 4.23 -12.86
CA ASP A 51 17.07 3.18 -11.84
C ASP A 51 16.73 1.80 -12.43
N PHE A 52 15.70 1.68 -13.26
CA PHE A 52 15.30 0.38 -13.83
C PHE A 52 14.48 0.49 -15.13
N LYS A 53 14.74 1.52 -15.94
CA LYS A 53 14.14 1.76 -17.26
C LYS A 53 12.60 1.84 -17.26
N LYS A 54 11.99 2.36 -16.18
CA LYS A 54 10.54 2.63 -16.21
C LYS A 54 10.23 3.67 -17.31
N PRO A 55 9.26 3.39 -18.21
CA PRO A 55 8.86 4.35 -19.23
C PRO A 55 8.22 5.60 -18.60
N GLU A 56 8.29 6.73 -19.30
CA GLU A 56 7.70 8.00 -18.85
C GLU A 56 6.19 7.87 -18.63
N PHE A 57 5.47 7.30 -19.60
CA PHE A 57 4.03 7.07 -19.50
C PHE A 57 3.66 6.25 -18.26
N GLU A 58 4.41 5.16 -18.01
CA GLU A 58 4.17 4.32 -16.84
C GLU A 58 4.47 5.08 -15.53
N THR A 59 5.54 5.88 -15.52
CA THR A 59 5.91 6.69 -14.36
C THR A 59 4.84 7.74 -14.04
N PHE A 60 4.26 8.38 -15.06
CA PHE A 60 3.13 9.30 -14.86
C PHE A 60 1.91 8.57 -14.30
N LEU A 61 1.51 7.46 -14.94
CA LEU A 61 0.30 6.71 -14.61
C LEU A 61 0.36 6.11 -13.20
N SER A 62 1.51 5.54 -12.83
CA SER A 62 1.66 4.73 -11.62
C SER A 62 2.32 5.46 -10.46
N GLU A 63 2.91 6.65 -10.67
CA GLU A 63 3.59 7.38 -9.59
C GLU A 63 3.25 8.87 -9.57
N PHE A 64 3.74 9.64 -10.52
CA PHE A 64 3.63 11.11 -10.48
C PHE A 64 2.17 11.58 -10.43
N GLY A 65 1.32 11.07 -11.32
CA GLY A 65 -0.10 11.45 -11.39
C GLY A 65 -0.85 11.10 -10.09
N LEU A 66 -0.52 9.97 -9.47
CA LEU A 66 -1.12 9.53 -8.20
C LEU A 66 -0.67 10.40 -7.03
N VAL A 67 0.62 10.73 -6.92
CA VAL A 67 1.14 11.67 -5.91
C VAL A 67 0.48 13.05 -6.05
N MET A 68 0.37 13.55 -7.28
CA MET A 68 -0.29 14.84 -7.57
C MET A 68 -1.78 14.82 -7.22
N SER A 69 -2.47 13.72 -7.54
CA SER A 69 -3.87 13.50 -7.17
C SER A 69 -4.04 13.54 -5.64
N GLN A 70 -3.18 12.85 -4.89
CA GLN A 70 -3.25 12.83 -3.43
C GLN A 70 -2.93 14.19 -2.81
N LEU A 71 -1.92 14.92 -3.29
CA LEU A 71 -1.65 16.29 -2.84
C LEU A 71 -2.85 17.20 -3.05
N ASN A 72 -3.46 17.15 -4.24
CA ASN A 72 -4.65 17.95 -4.54
C ASN A 72 -5.82 17.61 -3.61
N LEU A 73 -6.07 16.33 -3.39
CA LEU A 73 -7.12 15.84 -2.50
C LEU A 73 -6.91 16.32 -1.06
N VAL A 74 -5.70 16.14 -0.54
CA VAL A 74 -5.32 16.51 0.83
C VAL A 74 -5.43 18.03 1.00
N ILE A 75 -4.82 18.82 0.12
CA ILE A 75 -4.87 20.30 0.21
C ILE A 75 -6.31 20.80 0.20
N LYS A 76 -7.16 20.24 -0.67
CA LYS A 76 -8.58 20.60 -0.77
C LYS A 76 -9.35 20.29 0.52
N ASN A 77 -9.06 19.15 1.16
CA ASN A 77 -9.89 18.64 2.25
C ASN A 77 -9.31 18.83 3.66
N LEU A 78 -8.05 19.22 3.81
CA LEU A 78 -7.35 19.21 5.10
C LEU A 78 -8.08 19.99 6.20
N LYS A 79 -8.65 21.16 5.88
CA LYS A 79 -9.47 21.95 6.80
C LYS A 79 -10.68 21.18 7.31
N LYS A 80 -11.37 20.43 6.44
CA LYS A 80 -12.53 19.60 6.79
C LYS A 80 -12.09 18.40 7.61
N TRP A 81 -11.04 17.69 7.16
CA TRP A 81 -10.58 16.47 7.78
C TRP A 81 -10.03 16.66 9.19
N SER A 82 -9.49 17.84 9.49
CA SER A 82 -8.89 18.19 10.80
C SER A 82 -9.91 18.62 11.87
N LYS A 83 -11.17 18.89 11.51
CA LYS A 83 -12.17 19.33 12.49
C LYS A 83 -12.55 18.18 13.43
N PRO A 84 -12.77 18.44 14.74
CA PRO A 84 -13.40 17.47 15.63
C PRO A 84 -14.74 17.01 15.08
N LYS A 85 -15.00 15.71 15.13
CA LYS A 85 -16.28 15.13 14.69
C LYS A 85 -17.21 15.05 15.90
N GLN A 86 -18.32 15.79 15.86
CA GLN A 86 -19.37 15.65 16.86
C GLN A 86 -20.08 14.30 16.69
N MET A 87 -20.32 13.61 17.80
CA MET A 87 -21.04 12.35 17.86
C MET A 87 -22.42 12.57 18.50
N LYS A 88 -23.36 11.68 18.19
CA LYS A 88 -24.65 11.64 18.88
C LYS A 88 -24.37 11.28 20.35
N SER A 89 -24.73 12.17 21.27
CA SER A 89 -24.48 11.95 22.69
C SER A 89 -25.30 10.79 23.24
N SER A 90 -24.73 10.04 24.17
CA SER A 90 -25.48 9.05 24.92
C SER A 90 -26.35 9.70 25.98
N ILE A 91 -27.56 9.18 26.19
CA ILE A 91 -28.41 9.60 27.31
C ILE A 91 -27.76 9.23 28.66
N LEU A 92 -26.89 8.22 28.69
CA LEU A 92 -26.06 7.89 29.86
C LEU A 92 -25.13 9.03 30.27
N THR A 93 -24.73 9.87 29.32
CA THR A 93 -23.76 10.93 29.52
C THR A 93 -24.41 12.32 29.53
N PHE A 94 -25.74 12.38 29.42
CA PHE A 94 -26.51 13.62 29.43
C PHE A 94 -26.26 14.44 30.72
N PRO A 95 -26.16 15.79 30.65
CA PRO A 95 -26.18 16.62 29.44
C PRO A 95 -24.78 16.79 28.82
N SER A 96 -24.39 15.91 27.89
CA SER A 96 -23.10 16.00 27.19
C SER A 96 -23.22 16.37 25.72
N LYS A 97 -22.13 16.93 25.20
CA LYS A 97 -21.78 16.95 23.78
C LYS A 97 -20.53 16.09 23.59
N ASP A 98 -20.65 15.09 22.74
CA ASP A 98 -19.59 14.09 22.57
C ASP A 98 -18.84 14.35 21.27
N TYR A 99 -17.52 14.22 21.29
CA TYR A 99 -16.63 14.55 20.19
C TYR A 99 -15.54 13.51 20.01
N ILE A 100 -15.13 13.31 18.76
CA ILE A 100 -13.86 12.67 18.41
C ILE A 100 -12.91 13.78 17.94
N TYR A 101 -11.88 14.02 18.73
CA TYR A 101 -10.75 14.88 18.35
C TYR A 101 -9.72 14.07 17.59
N LYS A 102 -9.03 14.73 16.66
CA LYS A 102 -7.98 14.12 15.85
C LYS A 102 -6.66 14.72 16.24
N GLU A 103 -5.79 13.89 16.80
CA GLU A 103 -4.49 14.32 17.30
C GLU A 103 -3.37 13.60 16.54
N PRO A 104 -2.35 14.31 15.99
CA PRO A 104 -1.19 13.64 15.42
C PRO A 104 -0.48 12.79 16.48
N TYR A 105 0.11 11.67 16.05
CA TYR A 105 0.90 10.81 16.93
C TYR A 105 2.14 11.52 17.46
N GLY A 106 2.89 12.22 16.61
CA GLY A 106 4.17 12.81 16.99
C GLY A 106 5.19 12.72 15.88
N ASN A 107 6.27 11.99 16.14
CA ASN A 107 7.31 11.72 15.18
C ASN A 107 7.11 10.37 14.49
N VAL A 108 7.05 10.40 13.15
CA VAL A 108 6.70 9.26 12.32
C VAL A 108 7.90 8.81 11.49
N LEU A 109 8.12 7.50 11.42
CA LEU A 109 9.05 6.88 10.48
C LEU A 109 8.30 6.31 9.29
N VAL A 110 8.72 6.66 8.08
CA VAL A 110 8.25 6.04 6.83
C VAL A 110 9.43 5.31 6.20
N ILE A 111 9.28 4.01 5.94
CA ILE A 111 10.28 3.19 5.23
C ILE A 111 9.66 2.71 3.92
N ALA A 112 10.23 3.16 2.80
CA ALA A 112 9.67 2.93 1.46
C ALA A 112 10.46 1.88 0.65
N PRO A 113 9.78 1.09 -0.20
CA PRO A 113 10.40 0.09 -1.07
C PRO A 113 10.88 0.74 -2.38
N TRP A 114 11.38 -0.09 -3.29
CA TRP A 114 12.02 0.33 -4.54
C TRP A 114 11.13 0.26 -5.77
N ASN A 115 10.00 -0.44 -5.74
CA ASN A 115 9.27 -0.79 -6.96
C ASN A 115 8.39 0.34 -7.52
N TYR A 116 7.84 1.16 -6.63
CA TYR A 116 7.24 2.46 -6.94
C TYR A 116 7.86 3.51 -6.01
N PRO A 117 9.15 3.80 -6.20
CA PRO A 117 9.99 4.46 -5.20
C PRO A 117 9.59 5.91 -4.92
N PHE A 118 8.92 6.57 -5.87
CA PHE A 118 8.43 7.93 -5.70
C PHE A 118 7.08 7.95 -4.98
N LEU A 119 6.13 7.15 -5.47
CA LEU A 119 4.78 7.08 -4.89
C LEU A 119 4.80 6.58 -3.45
N LEU A 120 5.40 5.41 -3.20
CA LEU A 120 5.33 4.73 -1.91
C LEU A 120 6.18 5.43 -0.84
N ALA A 121 7.11 6.30 -1.25
CA ALA A 121 7.80 7.21 -0.35
C ALA A 121 6.96 8.44 -0.01
N LEU A 122 6.42 9.14 -1.01
CA LEU A 122 5.81 10.45 -0.79
C LEU A 122 4.36 10.38 -0.29
N GLU A 123 3.57 9.40 -0.72
CA GLU A 123 2.16 9.33 -0.29
C GLU A 123 2.01 9.21 1.24
N PRO A 124 2.73 8.31 1.94
CA PRO A 124 2.67 8.26 3.40
C PRO A 124 3.22 9.53 4.06
N VAL A 125 4.29 10.13 3.52
CA VAL A 125 4.85 11.40 4.01
C VAL A 125 3.83 12.53 3.91
N ILE A 126 3.15 12.66 2.76
CA ILE A 126 2.10 13.65 2.53
C ILE A 126 1.00 13.50 3.59
N MET A 127 0.56 12.26 3.84
CA MET A 127 -0.51 11.98 4.81
C MET A 127 -0.06 12.25 6.26
N ALA A 128 1.17 11.90 6.63
CA ALA A 128 1.71 12.15 7.96
C ALA A 128 1.86 13.65 8.24
N ILE A 129 2.38 14.42 7.28
CA ILE A 129 2.47 15.89 7.35
C ILE A 129 1.06 16.52 7.41
N ALA A 130 0.13 16.02 6.60
CA ALA A 130 -1.26 16.46 6.64
C ALA A 130 -1.90 16.20 8.00
N ALA A 131 -1.63 15.05 8.62
CA ALA A 131 -2.08 14.71 9.97
C ALA A 131 -1.44 15.56 11.07
N GLY A 132 -0.30 16.21 10.79
CA GLY A 132 0.40 17.13 11.70
C GLY A 132 1.55 16.50 12.49
N ASN A 133 2.15 15.47 11.93
CA ASN A 133 3.33 14.80 12.48
C ASN A 133 4.62 15.40 11.91
N THR A 134 5.74 15.20 12.60
CA THR A 134 7.06 15.28 11.95
C THR A 134 7.39 13.94 11.30
N VAL A 135 8.26 13.94 10.29
CA VAL A 135 8.50 12.73 9.49
C VAL A 135 9.99 12.53 9.23
N ILE A 136 10.46 11.29 9.43
CA ILE A 136 11.68 10.79 8.80
C ILE A 136 11.29 9.77 7.74
N LEU A 137 11.76 9.99 6.52
CA LEU A 137 11.63 9.07 5.41
C LEU A 137 12.95 8.33 5.23
N LYS A 138 12.89 7.00 5.11
CA LYS A 138 13.98 6.16 4.62
C LYS A 138 13.57 5.60 3.25
N PRO A 139 14.02 6.21 2.14
CA PRO A 139 13.74 5.67 0.81
C PRO A 139 14.65 4.45 0.55
N SER A 140 14.32 3.65 -0.48
CA SER A 140 15.09 2.45 -0.81
C SER A 140 16.45 2.78 -1.41
N GLU A 141 17.49 2.08 -0.97
CA GLU A 141 18.84 2.15 -1.51
C GLU A 141 18.95 1.56 -2.93
N LEU A 142 17.98 0.75 -3.36
CA LEU A 142 18.00 0.10 -4.68
C LEU A 142 17.65 1.04 -5.84
N THR A 143 17.02 2.18 -5.55
CA THR A 143 16.62 3.21 -6.53
C THR A 143 17.36 4.50 -6.26
N LYS A 144 18.68 4.48 -6.44
CA LYS A 144 19.59 5.54 -6.03
C LYS A 144 19.21 6.90 -6.60
N HIS A 145 18.85 6.96 -7.88
CA HIS A 145 18.54 8.23 -8.53
C HIS A 145 17.23 8.83 -8.00
N THR A 146 16.20 7.99 -7.85
CA THR A 146 14.90 8.43 -7.33
C THR A 146 14.99 8.82 -5.84
N SER A 147 15.71 8.04 -5.04
CA SER A 147 15.90 8.29 -3.61
C SER A 147 16.69 9.57 -3.34
N GLN A 148 17.69 9.89 -4.17
CA GLN A 148 18.39 11.17 -4.10
C GLN A 148 17.47 12.33 -4.47
N LEU A 149 16.71 12.21 -5.56
CA LEU A 149 15.77 13.25 -5.99
C LEU A 149 14.72 13.56 -4.92
N ILE A 150 14.14 12.54 -4.29
CA ILE A 150 13.19 12.70 -3.17
C ILE A 150 13.85 13.42 -2.00
N THR A 151 15.11 13.08 -1.70
CA THR A 151 15.88 13.72 -0.62
C THR A 151 16.07 15.21 -0.90
N ASP A 152 16.40 15.57 -2.13
CA ASP A 152 16.57 16.97 -2.56
C ASP A 152 15.25 17.75 -2.50
N ILE A 153 14.15 17.14 -2.95
CA ILE A 153 12.80 17.71 -2.86
C ILE A 153 12.44 18.00 -1.40
N LEU A 154 12.59 17.02 -0.50
CA LEU A 154 12.23 17.21 0.91
C LEU A 154 13.13 18.24 1.60
N THR A 155 14.42 18.25 1.29
CA THR A 155 15.39 19.23 1.82
C THR A 155 15.06 20.65 1.38
N THR A 156 14.60 20.81 0.13
CA THR A 156 14.21 22.12 -0.43
C THR A 156 12.93 22.65 0.21
N VAL A 157 11.96 21.78 0.48
CA VAL A 157 10.62 22.16 0.93
C VAL A 157 10.53 22.33 2.44
N PHE A 158 11.18 21.45 3.20
CA PHE A 158 10.97 21.33 4.64
C PHE A 158 12.23 21.67 5.42
N PRO A 159 12.11 22.37 6.56
CA PRO A 159 13.17 22.35 7.55
C PRO A 159 13.35 20.91 8.05
N GLU A 160 14.59 20.51 8.31
CA GLU A 160 14.93 19.18 8.80
C GLU A 160 14.17 18.78 10.08
N ALA A 161 13.91 19.77 10.95
CA ALA A 161 13.12 19.58 12.17
C ALA A 161 11.63 19.29 11.90
N TYR A 162 11.14 19.40 10.66
CA TYR A 162 9.78 19.02 10.30
C TYR A 162 9.73 17.73 9.46
N ALA A 163 10.52 17.65 8.39
CA ALA A 163 10.64 16.45 7.58
C ALA A 163 12.07 16.28 7.07
N LYS A 164 12.58 15.04 7.05
CA LYS A 164 13.90 14.72 6.51
C LYS A 164 13.91 13.34 5.86
N SER A 165 14.61 13.23 4.73
CA SER A 165 14.98 11.95 4.13
C SER A 165 16.35 11.52 4.64
N ILE A 166 16.49 10.26 5.06
CA ILE A 166 17.75 9.63 5.45
C ILE A 166 17.96 8.43 4.54
N GLN A 167 18.89 8.57 3.59
CA GLN A 167 19.28 7.47 2.70
C GLN A 167 20.22 6.50 3.41
N GLY A 168 20.18 5.25 2.97
CA GLY A 168 21.06 4.20 3.47
C GLY A 168 20.47 2.81 3.28
N ASP A 169 21.23 1.79 3.62
CA ASP A 169 20.85 0.39 3.48
C ASP A 169 20.15 -0.15 4.75
N ALA A 170 20.23 -1.47 4.95
CA ALA A 170 19.72 -2.15 6.14
C ALA A 170 20.37 -1.67 7.45
N ASN A 171 21.60 -1.17 7.44
CA ASN A 171 22.26 -0.67 8.66
C ASN A 171 21.58 0.61 9.15
N VAL A 172 21.30 1.55 8.24
CA VAL A 172 20.55 2.77 8.56
C VAL A 172 19.13 2.44 9.01
N ALA A 173 18.47 1.48 8.34
CA ALA A 173 17.15 1.02 8.78
C ALA A 173 17.20 0.44 10.20
N THR A 174 18.23 -0.32 10.54
CA THR A 174 18.43 -0.89 11.89
C THR A 174 18.66 0.21 12.94
N GLU A 175 19.49 1.22 12.62
CA GLU A 175 19.72 2.36 13.51
C GLU A 175 18.43 3.15 13.76
N LEU A 176 17.63 3.40 12.71
CA LEU A 176 16.32 4.04 12.79
C LEU A 176 15.36 3.22 13.66
N LEU A 177 15.27 1.91 13.46
CA LEU A 177 14.37 1.02 14.20
C LEU A 177 14.77 0.83 15.67
N ALA A 178 16.02 1.16 16.04
CA ALA A 178 16.45 1.21 17.44
C ALA A 178 15.93 2.44 18.20
N GLN A 179 15.36 3.43 17.50
CA GLN A 179 14.85 4.66 18.09
C GLN A 179 13.36 4.53 18.48
N LYS A 180 12.92 5.39 19.42
CA LYS A 180 11.50 5.50 19.77
C LYS A 180 10.74 6.40 18.78
N TRP A 181 9.74 5.80 18.13
CA TRP A 181 8.80 6.46 17.22
C TRP A 181 7.39 6.47 17.77
N ASP A 182 6.60 7.46 17.37
CA ASP A 182 5.19 7.54 17.73
C ASP A 182 4.29 6.80 16.71
N TYR A 183 4.81 6.58 15.49
CA TYR A 183 4.22 5.69 14.48
C TYR A 183 5.29 5.21 13.49
N ILE A 184 5.19 3.98 12.98
CA ILE A 184 6.02 3.48 11.88
C ILE A 184 5.13 3.03 10.72
N PHE A 185 5.41 3.53 9.53
CA PHE A 185 4.80 3.09 8.28
C PHE A 185 5.85 2.39 7.42
N PHE A 186 5.56 1.17 6.99
CA PHE A 186 6.45 0.38 6.16
C PHE A 186 5.71 -0.23 4.98
N THR A 187 6.33 -0.14 3.80
CA THR A 187 5.95 -0.97 2.65
C THR A 187 7.15 -1.79 2.20
N GLY A 188 6.95 -3.09 1.97
CA GLY A 188 8.02 -3.98 1.52
C GLY A 188 7.74 -5.46 1.75
N SER A 189 8.78 -6.26 1.96
CA SER A 189 8.63 -7.72 2.07
C SER A 189 8.10 -8.16 3.43
N VAL A 190 7.42 -9.31 3.46
CA VAL A 190 6.90 -9.92 4.70
C VAL A 190 8.01 -10.17 5.72
N SER A 191 9.19 -10.61 5.27
CA SER A 191 10.34 -10.86 6.15
C SER A 191 10.80 -9.59 6.88
N VAL A 192 10.92 -8.47 6.18
CA VAL A 192 11.31 -7.18 6.78
C VAL A 192 10.17 -6.59 7.61
N GLY A 193 8.92 -6.77 7.20
CA GLY A 193 7.75 -6.38 7.98
C GLY A 193 7.72 -7.01 9.38
N LYS A 194 8.10 -8.29 9.49
CA LYS A 194 8.25 -8.99 10.78
C LYS A 194 9.36 -8.37 11.64
N ILE A 195 10.50 -8.01 11.05
CA ILE A 195 11.61 -7.33 11.75
C ILE A 195 11.15 -5.99 12.31
N ILE A 196 10.40 -5.21 11.52
CA ILE A 196 9.88 -3.90 11.92
C ILE A 196 8.85 -4.04 13.05
N ALA A 197 7.93 -5.01 12.95
CA ALA A 197 6.96 -5.27 14.01
C ALA A 197 7.63 -5.60 15.34
N LEU A 198 8.66 -6.45 15.32
CA LEU A 198 9.44 -6.80 16.51
C LEU A 198 10.18 -5.60 17.11
N ALA A 199 10.75 -4.72 16.27
CA ALA A 199 11.39 -3.49 16.73
C ALA A 199 10.38 -2.52 17.35
N ALA A 200 9.23 -2.32 16.69
CA ALA A 200 8.16 -1.44 17.16
C ALA A 200 7.57 -1.90 18.51
N ALA A 201 7.44 -3.21 18.71
CA ALA A 201 6.91 -3.79 19.94
C ALA A 201 7.73 -3.39 21.20
N LYS A 202 9.05 -3.18 21.07
CA LYS A 202 9.92 -2.74 22.18
C LYS A 202 9.50 -1.38 22.75
N HIS A 203 8.83 -0.55 21.95
CA HIS A 203 8.39 0.80 22.32
C HIS A 203 6.88 0.96 22.35
N LEU A 204 6.12 -0.12 22.13
CA LEU A 204 4.67 -0.11 21.92
C LEU A 204 4.24 0.87 20.82
N THR A 205 5.07 0.98 19.79
CA THR A 205 4.82 1.87 18.65
C THR A 205 3.80 1.23 17.71
N PRO A 206 2.68 1.91 17.37
CA PRO A 206 1.76 1.42 16.35
C PRO A 206 2.42 1.40 14.97
N VAL A 207 2.00 0.43 14.14
CA VAL A 207 2.57 0.20 12.81
C VAL A 207 1.49 0.11 11.74
N THR A 208 1.84 0.54 10.53
CA THR A 208 1.18 0.09 9.29
C THR A 208 2.21 -0.68 8.48
N LEU A 209 1.85 -1.90 8.07
CA LEU A 209 2.70 -2.80 7.29
C LEU A 209 1.97 -3.14 6.00
N GLU A 210 2.44 -2.59 4.88
CA GLU A 210 1.96 -2.88 3.53
C GLU A 210 2.89 -3.90 2.89
N LEU A 211 2.49 -5.17 2.85
CA LEU A 211 3.35 -6.28 2.46
C LEU A 211 2.90 -6.87 1.12
N GLY A 212 3.47 -8.03 0.75
CA GLY A 212 3.16 -8.70 -0.51
C GLY A 212 2.37 -9.98 -0.31
N GLY A 213 2.41 -10.83 -1.33
CA GLY A 213 1.77 -12.15 -1.34
C GLY A 213 1.42 -12.56 -2.77
N LYS A 214 1.00 -13.80 -2.96
CA LYS A 214 0.63 -14.28 -4.29
C LYS A 214 -0.82 -13.92 -4.59
N SER A 215 -1.04 -12.79 -5.26
CA SER A 215 -2.39 -12.31 -5.59
C SER A 215 -3.03 -13.16 -6.71
N PRO A 216 -4.08 -13.97 -6.43
CA PRO A 216 -4.72 -14.82 -7.44
C PRO A 216 -5.56 -14.02 -8.43
N CYS A 217 -5.64 -14.53 -9.65
CA CYS A 217 -6.60 -14.09 -10.67
C CYS A 217 -7.46 -15.26 -11.13
N ILE A 218 -8.70 -15.30 -10.64
CA ILE A 218 -9.65 -16.40 -10.88
C ILE A 218 -10.52 -16.04 -12.08
N ILE A 219 -10.66 -16.94 -13.05
CA ILE A 219 -11.33 -16.67 -14.33
C ILE A 219 -12.29 -17.82 -14.66
N ASP A 220 -13.59 -17.51 -14.77
CA ASP A 220 -14.58 -18.48 -15.26
C ASP A 220 -14.76 -18.41 -16.79
N ASP A 221 -15.69 -19.21 -17.32
CA ASP A 221 -15.99 -19.32 -18.75
C ASP A 221 -17.08 -18.35 -19.24
N THR A 222 -17.48 -17.38 -18.43
CA THR A 222 -18.59 -16.46 -18.74
C THR A 222 -18.13 -15.09 -19.27
N VAL A 223 -16.82 -14.82 -19.27
CA VAL A 223 -16.25 -13.52 -19.63
C VAL A 223 -15.80 -13.42 -21.09
N ASN A 224 -15.64 -12.19 -21.55
CA ASN A 224 -14.86 -11.91 -22.77
C ASN A 224 -13.37 -12.16 -22.48
N LEU A 225 -12.87 -13.33 -22.87
CA LEU A 225 -11.50 -13.77 -22.60
C LEU A 225 -10.45 -12.86 -23.24
N LYS A 226 -10.72 -12.28 -24.41
CA LYS A 226 -9.81 -11.34 -25.06
C LYS A 226 -9.61 -10.08 -24.21
N LEU A 227 -10.72 -9.49 -23.73
CA LEU A 227 -10.64 -8.32 -22.85
C LEU A 227 -10.00 -8.67 -21.50
N ALA A 228 -10.29 -9.85 -20.95
CA ALA A 228 -9.64 -10.34 -19.74
C ALA A 228 -8.11 -10.44 -19.94
N ALA A 229 -7.67 -11.06 -21.04
CA ALA A 229 -6.27 -11.18 -21.41
C ALA A 229 -5.59 -9.80 -21.54
N THR A 230 -6.21 -8.83 -22.22
CA THR A 230 -5.69 -7.46 -22.33
C THR A 230 -5.45 -6.84 -20.95
N ARG A 231 -6.44 -6.92 -20.05
CA ARG A 231 -6.38 -6.34 -18.69
C ARG A 231 -5.33 -7.04 -17.84
N ILE A 232 -5.30 -8.36 -17.88
CA ILE A 232 -4.35 -9.17 -17.11
C ILE A 232 -2.92 -8.94 -17.60
N ALA A 233 -2.68 -8.96 -18.91
CA ALA A 233 -1.37 -8.68 -19.48
C ALA A 233 -0.88 -7.27 -19.08
N TRP A 234 -1.74 -6.25 -19.19
CA TRP A 234 -1.39 -4.91 -18.72
C TRP A 234 -1.01 -4.92 -17.24
N GLY A 235 -1.86 -5.45 -16.36
CA GLY A 235 -1.59 -5.42 -14.93
C GLY A 235 -0.43 -6.30 -14.47
N LYS A 236 -0.16 -7.41 -15.19
CA LYS A 236 0.97 -8.30 -14.91
C LYS A 236 2.30 -7.68 -15.32
N PHE A 237 2.36 -7.06 -16.49
CA PHE A 237 3.63 -6.61 -17.09
C PHE A 237 3.93 -5.13 -16.86
N LEU A 238 2.97 -4.36 -16.32
CA LEU A 238 3.24 -3.07 -15.69
C LEU A 238 4.39 -3.21 -14.70
N ASN A 239 5.37 -2.32 -14.77
CA ASN A 239 6.55 -2.34 -13.91
C ASN A 239 7.39 -3.64 -14.01
N GLY A 240 7.22 -4.41 -15.11
CA GLY A 240 7.83 -5.72 -15.27
C GLY A 240 7.32 -6.73 -14.24
N GLY A 241 6.11 -6.56 -13.74
CA GLY A 241 5.49 -7.41 -12.71
C GLY A 241 6.04 -7.21 -11.30
N GLN A 242 6.84 -6.18 -11.07
CA GLN A 242 7.41 -5.84 -9.76
C GLN A 242 6.39 -5.07 -8.91
N THR A 243 5.25 -5.68 -8.62
CA THR A 243 4.09 -5.00 -8.03
C THR A 243 3.39 -5.92 -7.04
N CYS A 244 3.21 -5.48 -5.78
CA CYS A 244 2.65 -6.31 -4.70
C CYS A 244 1.21 -6.79 -4.99
N ILE A 245 0.50 -6.07 -5.86
CA ILE A 245 -0.85 -6.37 -6.31
C ILE A 245 -0.91 -6.84 -7.77
N ALA A 246 0.22 -7.08 -8.45
CA ALA A 246 0.15 -7.72 -9.77
C ALA A 246 -0.53 -9.09 -9.65
N PRO A 247 -1.27 -9.54 -10.69
CA PRO A 247 -1.69 -10.93 -10.77
C PRO A 247 -0.46 -11.83 -10.65
N ASP A 248 -0.33 -12.55 -9.54
CA ASP A 248 0.86 -13.38 -9.33
C ASP A 248 0.72 -14.67 -10.14
N TYR A 249 -0.49 -15.26 -10.15
CA TYR A 249 -0.87 -16.45 -10.93
C TYR A 249 -2.35 -16.41 -11.33
N ILE A 250 -2.70 -17.20 -12.35
CA ILE A 250 -4.08 -17.39 -12.82
C ILE A 250 -4.62 -18.75 -12.34
N ILE A 251 -5.88 -18.77 -11.94
CA ILE A 251 -6.72 -19.98 -11.81
C ILE A 251 -7.85 -19.85 -12.83
N VAL A 252 -7.83 -20.63 -13.90
CA VAL A 252 -8.79 -20.51 -15.02
C VAL A 252 -9.58 -21.78 -15.23
N LYS A 253 -10.87 -21.65 -15.59
CA LYS A 253 -11.72 -22.80 -15.91
C LYS A 253 -11.10 -23.60 -17.07
N HIS A 254 -11.00 -24.92 -16.91
CA HIS A 254 -10.26 -25.79 -17.83
C HIS A 254 -10.64 -25.60 -19.31
N ASN A 255 -11.94 -25.48 -19.61
CA ASN A 255 -12.48 -25.36 -20.97
C ASN A 255 -12.04 -24.08 -21.73
N VAL A 256 -11.65 -23.01 -21.04
CA VAL A 256 -11.29 -21.72 -21.66
C VAL A 256 -9.80 -21.39 -21.57
N LYS A 257 -9.01 -22.24 -20.90
CA LYS A 257 -7.57 -22.00 -20.67
C LYS A 257 -6.78 -21.79 -21.96
N GLN A 258 -6.94 -22.67 -22.95
CA GLN A 258 -6.13 -22.60 -24.18
C GLN A 258 -6.42 -21.34 -24.97
N GLU A 259 -7.68 -20.93 -25.04
CA GLU A 259 -8.09 -19.67 -25.69
C GLU A 259 -7.53 -18.46 -24.93
N LEU A 260 -7.58 -18.45 -23.60
CA LEU A 260 -6.97 -17.40 -22.79
C LEU A 260 -5.46 -17.30 -23.03
N ILE A 261 -4.75 -18.43 -23.10
CA ILE A 261 -3.31 -18.48 -23.37
C ILE A 261 -3.00 -17.83 -24.73
N VAL A 262 -3.77 -18.13 -25.77
CA VAL A 262 -3.59 -17.51 -27.10
C VAL A 262 -3.74 -15.99 -27.00
N PHE A 263 -4.82 -15.51 -26.39
CA PHE A 263 -5.01 -14.06 -26.24
C PHE A 263 -3.94 -13.39 -25.38
N LEU A 264 -3.46 -14.04 -24.32
CA LEU A 264 -2.36 -13.49 -23.51
C LEU A 264 -1.08 -13.32 -24.35
N LYS A 265 -0.72 -14.31 -25.17
CA LYS A 265 0.45 -14.21 -26.07
C LYS A 265 0.27 -13.06 -27.06
N ASP A 266 -0.88 -12.98 -27.70
CA ASP A 266 -1.20 -11.93 -28.67
C ASP A 266 -1.10 -10.53 -28.04
N GLU A 267 -1.66 -10.35 -26.84
CA GLU A 267 -1.66 -9.07 -26.15
C GLU A 267 -0.27 -8.66 -25.68
N ILE A 268 0.56 -9.62 -25.24
CA ILE A 268 1.97 -9.35 -24.90
C ILE A 268 2.74 -8.88 -26.13
N THR A 269 2.64 -9.59 -27.25
CA THR A 269 3.28 -9.21 -28.51
C THR A 269 2.74 -7.86 -29.02
N ARG A 270 1.44 -7.60 -28.86
CA ARG A 270 0.83 -6.31 -29.22
C ARG A 270 1.37 -5.14 -28.38
N PHE A 271 1.65 -5.36 -27.09
CA PHE A 271 2.17 -4.33 -26.19
C PHE A 271 3.65 -4.05 -26.41
N TYR A 272 4.47 -5.09 -26.58
CA TYR A 272 5.92 -4.95 -26.51
C TYR A 272 6.67 -5.38 -27.79
N GLY A 273 5.93 -5.78 -28.83
CA GLY A 273 6.47 -6.31 -30.07
C GLY A 273 6.98 -7.74 -29.94
N GLU A 274 7.51 -8.27 -31.05
CA GLU A 274 8.09 -9.62 -31.13
C GLU A 274 9.36 -9.77 -30.24
N ASN A 275 10.03 -8.67 -29.95
CA ASN A 275 11.20 -8.62 -29.08
C ASN A 275 11.02 -7.62 -27.93
N PRO A 276 10.35 -8.01 -26.83
CA PRO A 276 10.12 -7.12 -25.68
C PRO A 276 11.39 -6.55 -25.04
N LYS A 277 12.56 -7.15 -25.29
CA LYS A 277 13.86 -6.63 -24.84
C LYS A 277 14.20 -5.28 -25.43
N GLU A 278 13.74 -5.00 -26.64
CA GLU A 278 13.98 -3.75 -27.36
C GLU A 278 12.85 -2.73 -27.16
N SER A 279 11.73 -3.14 -26.56
CA SER A 279 10.62 -2.23 -26.27
C SER A 279 11.04 -1.13 -25.31
N VAL A 280 10.70 0.11 -25.68
CA VAL A 280 10.85 1.30 -24.83
C VAL A 280 9.82 1.34 -23.71
N ASP A 281 8.75 0.55 -23.83
CA ASP A 281 7.63 0.48 -22.89
C ASP A 281 7.78 -0.64 -21.85
N PHE A 282 8.86 -1.43 -21.92
CA PHE A 282 9.11 -2.52 -20.99
C PHE A 282 10.28 -2.18 -20.04
N PRO A 283 10.06 -2.17 -18.71
CA PRO A 283 11.10 -1.86 -17.74
C PRO A 283 12.09 -3.01 -17.54
N ARG A 284 13.03 -2.86 -16.60
CA ARG A 284 14.00 -3.88 -16.20
C ARG A 284 13.76 -4.31 -14.76
N ILE A 285 14.27 -5.50 -14.43
CA ILE A 285 14.34 -5.96 -13.06
C ILE A 285 15.31 -5.04 -12.31
N ILE A 286 14.97 -4.69 -11.07
CA ILE A 286 15.70 -3.67 -10.31
C ILE A 286 17.22 -3.92 -10.19
N ASN A 287 17.65 -5.18 -10.13
CA ASN A 287 19.07 -5.54 -10.05
C ASN A 287 19.31 -7.02 -10.38
N THR A 288 20.59 -7.37 -10.54
CA THR A 288 21.03 -8.74 -10.89
C THR A 288 20.62 -9.78 -9.86
N LYS A 289 20.61 -9.43 -8.57
CA LYS A 289 20.16 -10.34 -7.50
C LYS A 289 18.71 -10.76 -7.69
N ASN A 290 17.82 -9.82 -8.02
CA ASN A 290 16.41 -10.13 -8.29
C ASN A 290 16.23 -10.84 -9.65
N THR A 291 17.04 -10.49 -10.66
CA THR A 291 17.04 -11.21 -11.95
C THR A 291 17.37 -12.69 -11.74
N LEU A 292 18.44 -13.00 -11.00
CA LEU A 292 18.85 -14.36 -10.68
C LEU A 292 17.82 -15.10 -9.82
N ARG A 293 17.19 -14.41 -8.85
CA ARG A 293 16.10 -14.98 -8.05
C ARG A 293 14.95 -15.46 -8.95
N ILE A 294 14.51 -14.63 -9.89
CA ILE A 294 13.41 -14.97 -10.81
C ILE A 294 13.86 -16.05 -11.81
N ALA A 295 15.10 -15.97 -12.31
CA ALA A 295 15.67 -16.99 -13.19
C ALA A 295 15.67 -18.38 -12.54
N HIS A 296 16.03 -18.44 -11.25
CA HIS A 296 16.01 -19.69 -10.49
C HIS A 296 14.60 -20.27 -10.36
N MET A 297 13.57 -19.44 -10.19
CA MET A 297 12.16 -19.88 -10.13
C MET A 297 11.68 -20.51 -11.45
N LEU A 298 12.30 -20.17 -12.58
CA LEU A 298 11.96 -20.73 -13.90
C LEU A 298 12.66 -22.05 -14.20
N LYS A 299 13.58 -22.50 -13.34
CA LYS A 299 14.27 -23.77 -13.54
C LYS A 299 13.24 -24.91 -13.56
N ASP A 300 13.29 -25.74 -14.59
CA ASP A 300 12.40 -26.88 -14.80
C ASP A 300 10.90 -26.51 -14.99
N ALA A 301 10.59 -25.22 -15.21
CA ALA A 301 9.24 -24.76 -15.49
C ALA A 301 8.80 -25.07 -16.94
N ASN A 302 7.54 -25.44 -17.12
CA ASN A 302 6.93 -25.61 -18.45
C ASN A 302 6.60 -24.25 -19.06
N ILE A 303 7.60 -23.61 -19.68
CA ILE A 303 7.47 -22.30 -20.32
C ILE A 303 6.83 -22.46 -21.69
N ILE A 304 5.67 -21.81 -21.88
CA ILE A 304 4.90 -21.86 -23.13
C ILE A 304 4.94 -20.56 -23.94
N PHE A 305 5.53 -19.50 -23.38
CA PHE A 305 5.80 -18.21 -24.04
C PHE A 305 6.89 -17.46 -23.26
N GLY A 306 7.78 -16.75 -23.97
CA GLY A 306 8.84 -15.96 -23.35
C GLY A 306 10.00 -16.82 -22.83
N GLY A 307 10.45 -16.56 -21.59
CA GLY A 307 11.52 -17.31 -20.93
C GLY A 307 12.94 -16.79 -21.18
N THR A 308 13.13 -15.81 -22.06
CA THR A 308 14.45 -15.20 -22.29
C THR A 308 14.91 -14.38 -21.08
N ILE A 309 16.14 -14.64 -20.63
CA ILE A 309 16.77 -13.94 -19.51
C ILE A 309 18.09 -13.35 -19.98
N ASP A 310 18.33 -12.09 -19.64
CA ASP A 310 19.62 -11.42 -19.80
C ASP A 310 20.00 -10.76 -18.47
N GLU A 311 20.84 -11.47 -17.73
CA GLU A 311 21.31 -11.07 -16.40
C GLU A 311 22.11 -9.77 -16.43
N THR A 312 22.90 -9.55 -17.48
CA THR A 312 23.74 -8.36 -17.65
C THR A 312 22.91 -7.10 -17.77
N ASN A 313 21.76 -7.19 -18.45
CA ASN A 313 20.85 -6.07 -18.66
C ASN A 313 19.65 -6.06 -17.68
N ASN A 314 19.66 -6.94 -16.67
CA ASN A 314 18.54 -7.15 -15.76
C ASN A 314 17.19 -7.32 -16.49
N TYR A 315 17.19 -8.08 -17.57
CA TYR A 315 16.01 -8.30 -18.39
C TYR A 315 15.49 -9.72 -18.22
N ILE A 316 14.17 -9.84 -18.10
CA ILE A 316 13.43 -11.08 -18.16
C ILE A 316 12.22 -10.83 -19.06
N ALA A 317 12.05 -11.65 -20.09
CA ALA A 317 10.91 -11.52 -21.00
C ALA A 317 9.59 -11.76 -20.26
N PRO A 318 8.48 -11.10 -20.68
CA PRO A 318 7.14 -11.55 -20.35
C PRO A 318 7.00 -13.05 -20.60
N THR A 319 6.73 -13.82 -19.54
CA THR A 319 6.79 -15.28 -19.57
C THR A 319 5.50 -15.89 -19.07
N ILE A 320 4.99 -16.89 -19.78
CA ILE A 320 3.82 -17.67 -19.36
C ILE A 320 4.29 -19.09 -19.05
N VAL A 321 3.91 -19.58 -17.86
CA VAL A 321 4.23 -20.94 -17.39
C VAL A 321 2.94 -21.72 -17.23
N ASP A 322 2.90 -22.92 -17.80
CA ASP A 322 1.70 -23.76 -17.86
C ASP A 322 1.73 -24.89 -16.81
N GLU A 323 0.73 -24.91 -15.93
CA GLU A 323 0.54 -25.90 -14.85
C GLU A 323 1.79 -26.18 -14.00
N PRO A 324 2.46 -25.16 -13.41
CA PRO A 324 3.49 -25.46 -12.42
C PRO A 324 2.87 -26.12 -11.19
N THR A 325 3.58 -27.08 -10.59
CA THR A 325 3.16 -27.68 -9.32
C THR A 325 3.14 -26.64 -8.21
N LEU A 326 2.25 -26.80 -7.22
CA LEU A 326 2.13 -25.85 -6.11
C LEU A 326 3.39 -25.84 -5.23
N GLU A 327 4.15 -26.93 -5.23
CA GLU A 327 5.40 -27.11 -4.50
C GLU A 327 6.63 -26.57 -5.25
N SER A 328 6.48 -26.18 -6.52
CA SER A 328 7.58 -25.61 -7.32
C SER A 328 8.09 -24.29 -6.73
N ASP A 329 9.35 -23.96 -6.97
CA ASP A 329 9.95 -22.72 -6.46
C ASP A 329 9.25 -21.46 -6.99
N LEU A 330 8.66 -21.55 -8.19
CA LEU A 330 7.80 -20.52 -8.78
C LEU A 330 6.51 -20.27 -7.98
N MET A 331 5.94 -21.32 -7.38
CA MET A 331 4.69 -21.23 -6.63
C MET A 331 4.91 -21.02 -5.13
N ARG A 332 6.08 -21.34 -4.55
CA ARG A 332 6.32 -21.17 -3.10
C ARG A 332 6.24 -19.72 -2.58
N ASN A 333 6.85 -18.78 -3.32
CA ASN A 333 6.97 -17.39 -2.88
C ASN A 333 6.36 -16.44 -3.91
N GLU A 334 6.19 -15.17 -3.52
CA GLU A 334 5.82 -14.08 -4.44
C GLU A 334 6.83 -13.98 -5.59
N ILE A 335 6.33 -13.92 -6.83
CA ILE A 335 7.16 -13.90 -8.03
C ILE A 335 7.85 -12.54 -8.14
N PHE A 336 7.04 -11.46 -8.06
CA PHE A 336 7.49 -10.07 -8.16
C PHE A 336 8.36 -9.82 -9.40
N GLY A 337 7.84 -10.25 -10.56
CA GLY A 337 8.51 -10.24 -11.85
C GLY A 337 7.57 -10.65 -12.99
N PRO A 338 8.05 -10.65 -14.25
CA PRO A 338 7.20 -10.77 -15.43
C PRO A 338 6.90 -12.24 -15.79
N ILE A 339 6.58 -13.06 -14.79
CA ILE A 339 6.26 -14.48 -14.95
C ILE A 339 4.83 -14.74 -14.51
N LEU A 340 4.00 -15.31 -15.40
CA LEU A 340 2.58 -15.58 -15.17
C LEU A 340 2.28 -17.08 -15.25
N PRO A 341 2.27 -17.78 -14.11
CA PRO A 341 1.72 -19.13 -13.99
C PRO A 341 0.24 -19.19 -14.31
N ILE A 342 -0.20 -20.25 -14.99
CA ILE A 342 -1.61 -20.53 -15.27
C ILE A 342 -1.93 -21.94 -14.79
N LEU A 343 -2.83 -22.03 -13.81
CA LEU A 343 -3.39 -23.27 -13.29
C LEU A 343 -4.84 -23.43 -13.73
N THR A 344 -5.31 -24.67 -13.85
CA THR A 344 -6.72 -24.99 -14.13
C THR A 344 -7.52 -25.30 -12.89
N TYR A 345 -8.83 -25.11 -13.00
CA TYR A 345 -9.82 -25.68 -12.08
C TYR A 345 -11.03 -26.20 -12.86
N ASP A 346 -11.70 -27.21 -12.31
CA ASP A 346 -13.00 -27.67 -12.77
C ASP A 346 -14.08 -27.48 -11.70
N THR A 347 -13.71 -27.59 -10.43
CA THR A 347 -14.61 -27.54 -9.28
C THR A 347 -14.27 -26.39 -8.33
N GLN A 348 -15.16 -26.10 -7.38
CA GLN A 348 -14.88 -25.11 -6.34
C GLN A 348 -13.76 -25.60 -5.42
N GLU A 349 -13.71 -26.90 -5.17
CA GLU A 349 -12.70 -27.57 -4.35
C GLU A 349 -11.29 -27.41 -4.93
N ASP A 350 -11.15 -27.35 -6.25
CA ASP A 350 -9.88 -27.06 -6.91
C ASP A 350 -9.39 -25.64 -6.62
N ILE A 351 -10.29 -24.64 -6.68
CA ILE A 351 -9.97 -23.25 -6.35
C ILE A 351 -9.54 -23.19 -4.88
N ASP A 352 -10.30 -23.83 -3.99
CA ASP A 352 -10.03 -23.86 -2.55
C ASP A 352 -8.64 -24.46 -2.27
N ARG A 353 -8.31 -25.60 -2.88
CA ARG A 353 -6.99 -26.25 -2.74
C ARG A 353 -5.86 -25.33 -3.17
N ILE A 354 -6.00 -24.64 -4.30
CA ILE A 354 -4.96 -23.73 -4.81
C ILE A 354 -4.81 -22.50 -3.90
N ILE A 355 -5.90 -21.81 -3.58
CA ILE A 355 -5.85 -20.56 -2.82
C ILE A 355 -5.37 -20.80 -1.39
N THR A 356 -5.84 -21.87 -0.74
CA THR A 356 -5.47 -22.19 0.64
C THR A 356 -4.04 -22.73 0.79
N SER A 357 -3.36 -23.03 -0.33
CA SER A 357 -1.92 -23.33 -0.33
C SER A 357 -1.06 -22.08 -0.07
N PHE A 358 -1.66 -20.89 -0.10
CA PHE A 358 -0.98 -19.62 0.11
C PHE A 358 -1.59 -18.84 1.28
N GLU A 359 -0.76 -17.95 1.85
CA GLU A 359 -1.22 -16.97 2.81
C GLU A 359 -2.17 -15.94 2.16
N LYS A 360 -2.95 -15.25 3.00
CA LYS A 360 -3.89 -14.22 2.56
C LYS A 360 -3.18 -13.15 1.71
N PRO A 361 -3.58 -12.94 0.45
CA PRO A 361 -2.87 -12.05 -0.46
C PRO A 361 -3.23 -10.59 -0.22
N LEU A 362 -2.43 -9.68 -0.80
CA LEU A 362 -2.75 -8.24 -0.79
C LEU A 362 -3.92 -7.96 -1.74
N ALA A 363 -3.93 -8.59 -2.92
CA ALA A 363 -5.01 -8.46 -3.88
C ALA A 363 -5.63 -9.81 -4.28
N LEU A 364 -6.90 -9.80 -4.67
CA LEU A 364 -7.58 -10.90 -5.36
C LEU A 364 -8.35 -10.34 -6.56
N TYR A 365 -8.28 -11.05 -7.69
CA TYR A 365 -8.99 -10.70 -8.91
C TYR A 365 -9.94 -11.80 -9.33
N THR A 366 -11.10 -11.43 -9.85
CA THR A 366 -12.09 -12.37 -10.37
C THR A 366 -12.67 -11.88 -11.67
N PHE A 367 -12.51 -12.64 -12.75
CA PHE A 367 -13.14 -12.39 -14.04
C PHE A 367 -14.33 -13.34 -14.19
N SER A 368 -15.52 -12.78 -14.10
CA SER A 368 -16.80 -13.49 -14.23
C SER A 368 -17.96 -12.53 -14.52
N ASN A 369 -18.89 -12.96 -15.37
CA ASN A 369 -20.22 -12.36 -15.53
C ASN A 369 -21.28 -13.08 -14.68
N ASN A 370 -20.94 -14.21 -14.06
CA ASN A 370 -21.79 -14.93 -13.12
C ASN A 370 -21.73 -14.28 -11.73
N LYS A 371 -22.78 -13.53 -11.38
CA LYS A 371 -22.88 -12.83 -10.09
C LYS A 371 -22.81 -13.76 -8.88
N ILE A 372 -23.35 -14.98 -8.99
CA ILE A 372 -23.32 -15.94 -7.89
C ILE A 372 -21.89 -16.40 -7.63
N PHE A 373 -21.13 -16.68 -8.70
CA PHE A 373 -19.72 -17.02 -8.60
C PHE A 373 -18.91 -15.86 -7.99
N VAL A 374 -19.10 -14.64 -8.49
CA VAL A 374 -18.41 -13.45 -7.95
C VAL A 374 -18.69 -13.27 -6.45
N GLU A 375 -19.95 -13.28 -6.04
CA GLU A 375 -20.31 -13.13 -4.61
C GLU A 375 -19.75 -14.27 -3.77
N HIS A 376 -19.73 -15.50 -4.28
CA HIS A 376 -19.12 -16.64 -3.59
C HIS A 376 -17.63 -16.41 -3.32
N ILE A 377 -16.85 -16.03 -4.35
CA ILE A 377 -15.43 -15.73 -4.20
C ILE A 377 -15.19 -14.61 -3.19
N LEU A 378 -15.93 -13.50 -3.30
CA LEU A 378 -15.77 -12.32 -2.43
C LEU A 378 -16.12 -12.60 -0.96
N ASN A 379 -17.10 -13.46 -0.69
CA ASN A 379 -17.53 -13.79 0.66
C ASN A 379 -16.75 -14.96 1.28
N THR A 380 -16.08 -15.78 0.47
CA THR A 380 -15.35 -16.98 0.93
C THR A 380 -13.90 -16.66 1.31
N TYR A 381 -13.17 -15.90 0.47
CA TYR A 381 -11.74 -15.68 0.68
C TYR A 381 -11.42 -14.34 1.33
N SER A 382 -10.38 -14.33 2.15
CA SER A 382 -9.88 -13.14 2.86
C SER A 382 -8.65 -12.58 2.14
N PHE A 383 -8.71 -11.31 1.74
CA PHE A 383 -7.66 -10.59 1.02
C PHE A 383 -7.73 -9.09 1.35
N GLY A 384 -6.70 -8.31 1.00
CA GLY A 384 -6.63 -6.88 1.30
C GLY A 384 -7.63 -6.04 0.48
N GLY A 385 -7.54 -6.14 -0.84
CA GLY A 385 -8.44 -5.49 -1.79
C GLY A 385 -8.56 -6.28 -3.09
N GLY A 386 -9.41 -5.86 -4.02
CA GLY A 386 -9.60 -6.64 -5.25
C GLY A 386 -10.44 -5.94 -6.29
N VAL A 387 -10.55 -6.58 -7.45
CA VAL A 387 -11.37 -6.08 -8.56
C VAL A 387 -12.06 -7.24 -9.26
N VAL A 388 -13.32 -7.01 -9.62
CA VAL A 388 -14.08 -7.90 -10.49
C VAL A 388 -13.96 -7.39 -11.93
N ASN A 389 -13.58 -8.28 -12.84
CA ASN A 389 -13.39 -8.04 -14.28
C ASN A 389 -12.29 -7.02 -14.65
N ASP A 390 -11.37 -6.69 -13.74
CA ASP A 390 -10.18 -5.89 -14.02
C ASP A 390 -9.07 -6.23 -13.01
N VAL A 391 -7.92 -5.58 -13.12
CA VAL A 391 -6.78 -5.74 -12.20
C VAL A 391 -6.21 -4.37 -11.82
N LEU A 392 -5.51 -4.26 -10.68
CA LEU A 392 -4.82 -3.05 -10.18
C LEU A 392 -5.66 -1.79 -9.88
N ILE A 393 -6.71 -1.49 -10.66
CA ILE A 393 -7.37 -0.19 -10.71
C ILE A 393 -8.03 0.26 -9.39
N HIS A 394 -8.28 -0.66 -8.45
CA HIS A 394 -8.76 -0.31 -7.11
C HIS A 394 -7.78 0.58 -6.36
N PHE A 395 -6.47 0.46 -6.62
CA PHE A 395 -5.42 1.30 -6.06
C PHE A 395 -5.57 2.78 -6.43
N GLY A 396 -6.07 3.08 -7.63
CA GLY A 396 -6.23 4.46 -8.11
C GLY A 396 -7.40 5.23 -7.47
N ASN A 397 -8.28 4.55 -6.73
CA ASN A 397 -9.47 5.17 -6.15
C ASN A 397 -9.24 5.54 -4.68
N HIS A 398 -8.84 6.79 -4.43
CA HIS A 398 -8.59 7.37 -3.10
C HIS A 398 -9.75 7.30 -2.08
N ARG A 399 -10.94 6.84 -2.49
CA ARG A 399 -12.11 6.63 -1.62
C ARG A 399 -12.14 5.23 -1.01
N LEU A 400 -11.39 4.28 -1.57
CA LEU A 400 -11.23 2.95 -1.03
C LEU A 400 -10.01 2.96 -0.09
N PRO A 401 -10.07 2.27 1.06
CA PRO A 401 -8.87 2.00 1.83
C PRO A 401 -7.99 1.02 1.03
N PHE A 402 -6.69 1.23 1.08
CA PHE A 402 -5.73 0.27 0.55
C PHE A 402 -4.88 -0.25 1.72
N GLY A 403 -4.81 -1.58 1.85
CA GLY A 403 -4.04 -2.25 2.89
C GLY A 403 -4.20 -3.76 2.85
N GLY A 404 -3.26 -4.48 3.45
CA GLY A 404 -3.28 -5.93 3.56
C GLY A 404 -4.06 -6.47 4.77
N VAL A 405 -4.14 -7.80 4.84
CA VAL A 405 -4.72 -8.54 5.97
C VAL A 405 -3.91 -9.81 6.23
N GLY A 406 -3.54 -10.05 7.49
CA GLY A 406 -2.70 -11.20 7.84
C GLY A 406 -1.29 -11.05 7.30
N ALA A 407 -0.80 -12.00 6.51
CA ALA A 407 0.57 -11.97 5.99
C ALA A 407 0.82 -10.84 5.00
N SER A 408 -0.22 -10.39 4.27
CA SER A 408 -0.12 -9.28 3.33
C SER A 408 -0.11 -7.90 3.98
N GLY A 409 -0.39 -7.81 5.28
CA GLY A 409 -0.25 -6.55 6.00
C GLY A 409 -1.23 -6.33 7.15
N MET A 410 -1.09 -5.13 7.73
CA MET A 410 -2.00 -4.59 8.72
C MET A 410 -2.01 -3.06 8.66
N GLY A 411 -3.18 -2.49 8.95
CA GLY A 411 -3.43 -1.07 8.71
C GLY A 411 -3.85 -0.83 7.26
N VAL A 412 -4.27 0.40 6.99
CA VAL A 412 -4.68 0.85 5.66
C VAL A 412 -4.23 2.28 5.48
N TYR A 413 -4.15 2.75 4.23
CA TYR A 413 -3.96 4.15 3.90
C TYR A 413 -4.76 4.54 2.64
N HIS A 414 -4.27 5.55 1.91
CA HIS A 414 -4.93 6.30 0.83
C HIS A 414 -5.98 7.31 1.25
N GLY A 415 -5.99 8.46 0.56
CA GLY A 415 -6.97 9.52 0.72
C GLY A 415 -7.25 9.87 2.18
N LYS A 416 -8.53 9.75 2.57
CA LYS A 416 -8.95 10.06 3.95
C LYS A 416 -8.50 8.98 4.96
N HIS A 417 -8.36 7.74 4.52
CA HIS A 417 -7.88 6.65 5.39
C HIS A 417 -6.43 6.91 5.77
N GLY A 418 -5.56 7.24 4.80
CA GLY A 418 -4.16 7.60 5.06
C GLY A 418 -4.00 8.78 6.01
N PHE A 419 -4.84 9.81 5.90
CA PHE A 419 -4.86 10.91 6.88
C PHE A 419 -5.22 10.41 8.29
N ASP A 420 -6.21 9.53 8.43
CA ASP A 420 -6.61 8.98 9.73
C ASP A 420 -5.58 7.97 10.29
N THR A 421 -4.81 7.28 9.46
CA THR A 421 -3.72 6.34 9.85
C THR A 421 -2.69 7.02 10.75
N PHE A 422 -2.34 8.27 10.44
CA PHE A 422 -1.35 9.04 11.19
C PHE A 422 -1.97 9.90 12.31
N LEU A 423 -3.16 9.54 12.78
CA LEU A 423 -3.87 10.22 13.86
C LEU A 423 -4.33 9.26 14.96
N HIS A 424 -4.30 9.75 16.19
CA HIS A 424 -5.06 9.19 17.30
C HIS A 424 -6.47 9.81 17.35
N SER A 425 -7.49 8.95 17.40
CA SER A 425 -8.88 9.35 17.60
C SER A 425 -9.19 9.49 19.10
N LYS A 426 -9.15 10.72 19.61
CA LYS A 426 -9.35 11.04 21.01
C LYS A 426 -10.82 11.33 21.33
N ALA A 427 -11.48 10.42 22.04
CA ALA A 427 -12.87 10.58 22.47
C ALA A 427 -12.99 11.56 23.65
N ILE A 428 -13.88 12.55 23.55
CA ILE A 428 -14.11 13.58 24.56
C ILE A 428 -15.61 13.77 24.79
N ILE A 429 -16.03 13.68 26.05
CA ILE A 429 -17.38 14.03 26.52
C ILE A 429 -17.30 15.40 27.18
N LYS A 430 -17.98 16.40 26.62
CA LYS A 430 -18.12 17.72 27.25
C LYS A 430 -19.47 17.80 27.93
N ARG A 431 -19.49 17.58 29.25
CA ARG A 431 -20.71 17.58 30.05
C ARG A 431 -20.94 18.93 30.71
N GLY A 432 -22.17 19.43 30.63
CA GLY A 432 -22.58 20.63 31.36
C GLY A 432 -22.63 20.36 32.88
N ASN A 433 -22.23 21.34 33.67
CA ASN A 433 -22.29 21.30 35.15
C ASN A 433 -23.58 21.93 35.72
N TRP A 434 -24.51 22.35 34.87
CA TRP A 434 -25.78 22.97 35.26
C TRP A 434 -26.84 21.94 35.70
N MET A 435 -26.63 20.65 35.43
CA MET A 435 -27.50 19.55 35.87
C MET A 435 -26.65 18.29 36.12
N ASP A 436 -26.79 17.70 37.31
CA ASP A 436 -26.08 16.48 37.69
C ASP A 436 -26.99 15.50 38.44
N PRO A 437 -27.71 14.62 37.71
CA PRO A 437 -28.60 13.65 38.34
C PRO A 437 -27.83 12.72 39.28
N PRO A 438 -28.22 12.59 40.57
CA PRO A 438 -27.43 11.85 41.56
C PRO A 438 -27.57 10.33 41.45
N LEU A 439 -28.14 9.84 40.34
CA LEU A 439 -28.50 8.44 40.14
C LEU A 439 -27.27 7.52 40.17
N ARG A 440 -26.12 8.02 39.71
CA ARG A 440 -24.83 7.31 39.75
C ARG A 440 -24.08 7.41 41.09
N TYR A 441 -24.50 8.30 41.99
CA TYR A 441 -23.78 8.57 43.24
C TYR A 441 -24.32 7.72 44.39
N ALA A 442 -23.45 7.44 45.36
CA ALA A 442 -23.86 6.85 46.63
C ALA A 442 -24.73 7.84 47.44
N PRO A 443 -25.60 7.35 48.35
CA PRO A 443 -25.91 5.94 48.60
C PRO A 443 -26.75 5.32 47.48
N TYR A 444 -26.54 4.02 47.23
CA TYR A 444 -27.16 3.30 46.09
C TYR A 444 -28.54 2.71 46.41
N SER A 445 -28.97 2.75 47.67
CA SER A 445 -30.25 2.19 48.11
C SER A 445 -31.41 2.80 47.30
N GLY A 446 -32.31 1.95 46.80
CA GLY A 446 -33.46 2.35 45.98
C GLY A 446 -33.16 2.73 44.52
N LYS A 447 -31.89 2.87 44.10
CA LYS A 447 -31.53 3.34 42.75
C LYS A 447 -31.41 2.22 41.69
N LEU A 448 -31.17 0.97 42.11
CA LEU A 448 -30.84 -0.14 41.20
C LEU A 448 -31.95 -0.46 40.19
N ASN A 449 -33.21 -0.52 40.63
CA ASN A 449 -34.33 -0.84 39.74
C ASN A 449 -34.54 0.24 38.67
N LEU A 450 -34.36 1.51 39.03
CA LEU A 450 -34.42 2.63 38.10
C LEU A 450 -33.31 2.55 37.05
N ILE A 451 -32.06 2.30 37.48
CA ILE A 451 -30.93 2.11 36.57
C ILE A 451 -31.19 0.94 35.62
N LYS A 452 -31.61 -0.22 36.11
CA LYS A 452 -31.94 -1.39 35.26
C LYS A 452 -33.00 -1.06 34.21
N LYS A 453 -34.04 -0.28 34.56
CA LYS A 453 -35.06 0.18 33.60
C LYS A 453 -34.47 1.10 32.55
N LEU A 454 -33.64 2.06 32.95
CA LEU A 454 -32.96 2.96 32.01
C LEU A 454 -32.04 2.19 31.05
N PHE A 455 -31.33 1.17 31.53
CA PHE A 455 -30.47 0.32 30.67
C PHE A 455 -31.22 -0.44 29.58
N LYS A 456 -32.50 -0.79 29.81
CA LYS A 456 -33.36 -1.39 28.76
C LYS A 456 -33.81 -0.38 27.70
N LEU A 457 -33.64 0.92 27.93
CA LEU A 457 -33.92 1.98 26.95
C LEU A 457 -32.68 2.36 26.13
N PHE A 458 -31.52 1.74 26.39
CA PHE A 458 -30.25 2.03 25.71
C PHE A 458 -29.89 1.02 24.61
N SER A 459 -30.67 -0.05 24.43
CA SER A 459 -30.51 -1.06 23.36
C SER A 459 -31.18 -0.64 22.06
#